data_AF-A0A8H5LV98-F1
#
_entry.id   AF-A0A8H5LV98-F1
#
_cell.length_a   1.000
_cell.length_b   1.000
_cell.length_c   1.000
_cell.angle_alpha   90.00
_cell.angle_beta   90.00
_cell.angle_gamma   90.00
#
_symmetry.space_group_name_H-M   'P 1'
#
loop_
_entity.id
_entity.type
_entity.pdbx_description
1 polymer ?
#
loop_
_entity_poly.entity_id
_entity_poly.type
_entity_poly.pdbx_seq_one_letter_code
_entity_poly.pdbx_strand_id
1 'polypeptide(L)'
;MARRLKLSRQQLLEHLKILDSLPPPLPASLPPSPPASPPSFLGKRKQDVVEDSDRVKRHRSSQPLPPPLSLEPAEDGEVSESPQTPSPPPPSALPVRRPKHGTYPTSHHDSLYNKYHQEGRELKFSGDARFWSTFPRTAKDYRPLADPPPTDSPYHKNGIQIAKLELLDALIRFTFAMWNKEYSRGICYFESWDSSMAYIDWCKSKWVTDDSTSEAEKAFRGLIDMIRAFILIRKAVFYNRHHLKPQAAKMFESVKESIATAIDSSDPSNALLAAKSRTPPMLPSPANSIGATNSANSTPTGSGSTPSTSTDDPSSTPSVPVDAVPAMKIGPAIPRELLPPNKLSDNRPIPPHVVAAANSVSLSVKPQLIHTLHSHSQNFAQAAHLISSAENVLNLPIIARHFPRTFARMIYTSLSPNEEYEPDFEDEEGELFWPTQCASGDGLGWVCLLGQAMIKEYGKPYGYVGHAGIIKKPQAERQRPRPLTGR
;
A
#
# COMPACT_ATOMS: atom_id res chain seq x y z
N MET A 1 -9.58 17.55 -12.20
CA MET A 1 -9.72 16.11 -12.54
C MET A 1 -9.26 15.92 -13.99
N ALA A 2 -8.07 15.38 -14.22
CA ALA A 2 -7.61 15.07 -15.57
C ALA A 2 -8.37 13.81 -16.08
N ARG A 3 -9.07 13.93 -17.21
CA ARG A 3 -9.65 12.78 -17.91
C ARG A 3 -8.50 11.88 -18.35
N ARG A 4 -8.28 10.76 -17.66
CA ARG A 4 -7.27 9.78 -18.08
C ARG A 4 -7.82 9.02 -19.29
N LEU A 5 -7.05 9.04 -20.37
CA LEU A 5 -7.34 8.32 -21.62
C LEU A 5 -7.28 6.82 -21.34
N LYS A 6 -8.37 6.11 -21.66
CA LYS A 6 -8.37 4.64 -21.71
C LYS A 6 -7.50 4.23 -22.90
N LEU A 7 -6.37 3.58 -22.64
CA LEU A 7 -5.56 2.98 -23.69
C LEU A 7 -6.37 1.85 -24.35
N SER A 8 -6.54 1.91 -25.67
CA SER A 8 -7.21 0.85 -26.42
C SER A 8 -6.33 -0.39 -26.52
N ARG A 9 -6.93 -1.57 -26.79
CA ARG A 9 -6.18 -2.82 -27.02
C ARG A 9 -5.10 -2.65 -28.10
N GLN A 10 -5.41 -1.88 -29.16
CA GLN A 10 -4.45 -1.58 -30.22
C GLN A 10 -3.28 -0.74 -29.71
N GLN A 11 -3.55 0.28 -28.88
CA GLN A 11 -2.48 1.10 -28.29
C GLN A 11 -1.60 0.29 -27.33
N LEU A 12 -2.18 -0.66 -26.59
CA LEU A 12 -1.40 -1.55 -25.73
C LEU A 12 -0.49 -2.47 -26.56
N LEU A 13 -1.01 -3.05 -27.65
CA LEU A 13 -0.23 -3.88 -28.57
C LEU A 13 0.84 -3.09 -29.32
N GLU A 14 0.56 -1.82 -29.65
CA GLU A 14 1.52 -0.91 -30.27
C GLU A 14 2.63 -0.49 -29.30
N HIS A 15 2.29 -0.20 -28.04
CA HIS A 15 3.29 0.03 -26.99
C HIS A 15 4.15 -1.22 -26.73
N LEU A 16 3.59 -2.42 -26.86
CA LEU A 16 4.36 -3.66 -26.75
C LEU A 16 5.32 -3.86 -27.94
N LYS A 17 4.92 -3.47 -29.17
CA LYS A 17 5.83 -3.48 -30.33
C LYS A 17 7.05 -2.57 -30.17
N ILE A 18 6.93 -1.47 -29.42
CA ILE A 18 8.07 -0.60 -29.13
C ILE A 18 9.11 -1.35 -28.28
N LEU A 19 8.68 -2.22 -27.37
CA LEU A 19 9.59 -3.01 -26.54
C LEU A 19 10.33 -4.08 -27.35
N ASP A 20 9.72 -4.62 -28.40
CA ASP A 20 10.39 -5.53 -29.35
C ASP A 20 11.43 -4.82 -30.24
N SER A 21 11.34 -3.50 -30.37
CA SER A 21 12.32 -2.68 -31.11
C SER A 21 13.51 -2.22 -30.28
N LEU A 22 13.54 -2.55 -28.98
CA LEU A 22 14.71 -2.26 -28.14
C LEU A 22 15.87 -3.15 -28.59
N PRO A 23 17.05 -2.59 -28.86
CA PRO A 23 18.21 -3.39 -29.22
C PRO A 23 18.49 -4.40 -28.10
N PRO A 24 18.91 -5.64 -28.44
CA PRO A 24 19.22 -6.65 -27.45
C PRO A 24 20.23 -6.08 -26.43
N PRO A 25 20.07 -6.37 -25.13
CA PRO A 25 20.98 -5.87 -24.11
C PRO A 25 22.41 -6.24 -24.51
N LEU A 26 23.32 -5.27 -24.35
CA LEU A 26 24.74 -5.45 -24.70
C LEU A 26 25.25 -6.77 -24.09
N PRO A 27 25.99 -7.58 -24.87
CA PRO A 27 26.50 -8.86 -24.39
C PRO A 27 27.32 -8.65 -23.11
N ALA A 28 27.17 -9.57 -22.15
CA ALA A 28 27.83 -9.49 -20.83
C ALA A 28 29.38 -9.49 -20.90
N SER A 29 29.97 -9.67 -22.08
CA SER A 29 31.39 -9.49 -22.33
C SER A 29 31.70 -8.03 -22.69
N LEU A 30 31.59 -7.13 -21.72
CA LEU A 30 32.30 -5.85 -21.84
C LEU A 30 33.80 -6.15 -21.78
N PRO A 31 34.64 -5.52 -22.62
CA PRO A 31 36.08 -5.62 -22.49
C PRO A 31 36.48 -5.21 -21.06
N PRO A 32 37.46 -5.88 -20.43
CA PRO A 32 37.88 -5.57 -19.08
C PRO A 32 38.22 -4.08 -19.01
N SER A 33 37.59 -3.39 -18.06
CA SER A 33 37.84 -1.97 -17.83
C SER A 33 39.34 -1.74 -17.62
N PRO A 34 39.90 -0.61 -18.11
CA PRO A 34 41.29 -0.28 -17.88
C PRO A 34 41.60 -0.31 -16.38
N PRO A 35 42.79 -0.80 -15.97
CA PRO A 35 43.13 -0.96 -14.57
C PRO A 35 43.01 0.37 -13.83
N ALA A 36 42.28 0.32 -12.71
CA ALA A 36 42.17 1.45 -11.79
C ALA A 36 43.57 1.91 -11.36
N SER A 37 43.78 3.23 -11.38
CA SER A 37 45.03 3.83 -10.91
C SER A 37 45.35 3.37 -9.47
N PRO A 38 46.61 3.06 -9.16
CA PRO A 38 46.98 2.46 -7.89
C PRO A 38 46.72 3.42 -6.72
N PRO A 39 46.12 2.95 -5.62
CA PRO A 39 46.00 3.72 -4.39
C PRO A 39 47.37 3.90 -3.74
N SER A 40 47.61 5.12 -3.27
CA SER A 40 48.79 5.53 -2.53
C SER A 40 48.90 4.72 -1.23
N PHE A 41 49.96 3.93 -1.11
CA PHE A 41 50.29 3.16 0.09
C PHE A 41 50.72 4.08 1.24
N LEU A 42 50.06 3.95 2.40
CA LEU A 42 50.61 4.34 3.70
C LEU A 42 50.07 3.41 4.80
N GLY A 43 50.97 2.66 5.45
CA GLY A 43 50.82 2.33 6.87
C GLY A 43 50.53 0.89 7.28
N LYS A 44 51.58 0.06 7.28
CA LYS A 44 51.92 -1.04 8.21
C LYS A 44 50.96 -1.30 9.41
N ARG A 45 50.50 -2.55 9.56
CA ARG A 45 50.82 -3.38 10.75
C ARG A 45 50.60 -4.87 10.49
N LYS A 46 51.65 -5.64 10.82
CA LYS A 46 51.73 -7.10 10.90
C LYS A 46 50.69 -7.67 11.87
N GLN A 47 50.09 -8.81 11.53
CA GLN A 47 49.96 -9.91 12.49
C GLN A 47 49.83 -11.25 11.77
N ASP A 48 50.83 -12.10 11.97
CA ASP A 48 50.89 -13.51 11.60
C ASP A 48 50.11 -14.36 12.62
N VAL A 49 49.26 -15.29 12.15
CA VAL A 49 48.88 -16.59 12.78
C VAL A 49 48.32 -17.45 11.63
N VAL A 50 49.09 -18.37 11.01
CA VAL A 50 49.40 -19.76 11.39
C VAL A 50 48.21 -20.72 11.27
N GLU A 51 48.30 -21.56 10.22
CA GLU A 51 47.96 -23.00 10.10
C GLU A 51 46.54 -23.48 10.44
N ASP A 52 46.04 -24.60 9.94
CA ASP A 52 46.26 -25.53 8.82
C ASP A 52 45.13 -26.56 8.99
N SER A 53 44.81 -27.30 7.93
CA SER A 53 44.20 -28.65 7.91
C SER A 53 43.12 -28.83 6.84
N ASP A 54 43.58 -29.49 5.79
CA ASP A 54 43.05 -30.77 5.31
C ASP A 54 41.64 -30.78 4.73
N ARG A 55 41.58 -30.60 3.39
CA ARG A 55 40.56 -31.28 2.58
C ARG A 55 41.18 -32.24 1.58
N VAL A 56 40.95 -33.50 1.90
CA VAL A 56 41.26 -34.72 1.16
C VAL A 56 40.74 -34.68 -0.28
N LYS A 57 41.68 -34.89 -1.22
CA LYS A 57 41.48 -35.21 -2.64
C LYS A 57 40.56 -36.41 -2.82
N ARG A 58 39.50 -36.29 -3.62
CA ARG A 58 38.79 -37.44 -4.21
C ARG A 58 39.45 -37.86 -5.53
N HIS A 59 39.78 -39.14 -5.62
CA HIS A 59 40.21 -39.82 -6.84
C HIS A 59 39.06 -39.94 -7.84
N ARG A 60 39.26 -39.43 -9.07
CA ARG A 60 38.45 -39.75 -10.24
C ARG A 60 39.15 -40.87 -10.99
N SER A 61 38.55 -42.05 -10.99
CA SER A 61 39.03 -43.20 -11.77
C SER A 61 38.61 -43.08 -13.23
N SER A 62 39.54 -43.46 -14.10
CA SER A 62 39.53 -43.45 -15.55
C SER A 62 39.65 -44.89 -16.04
N GLN A 63 38.81 -45.35 -16.98
CA GLN A 63 39.15 -46.38 -17.97
C GLN A 63 38.02 -46.61 -19.02
N PRO A 64 38.24 -47.33 -20.15
CA PRO A 64 38.31 -46.70 -21.48
C PRO A 64 37.35 -47.28 -22.56
N LEU A 65 37.26 -46.57 -23.69
CA LEU A 65 36.76 -46.99 -25.04
C LEU A 65 37.69 -48.07 -25.69
N PRO A 66 37.38 -48.78 -26.83
CA PRO A 66 36.89 -48.21 -28.12
C PRO A 66 36.10 -49.21 -29.08
N PRO A 67 36.06 -49.10 -30.45
CA PRO A 67 34.86 -48.77 -31.29
C PRO A 67 34.73 -49.74 -32.54
N PRO A 68 34.32 -49.39 -33.80
CA PRO A 68 33.49 -48.32 -34.40
C PRO A 68 32.43 -48.81 -35.45
N LEU A 69 31.61 -47.88 -36.00
CA LEU A 69 31.33 -47.67 -37.45
C LEU A 69 29.96 -46.99 -37.68
N SER A 70 29.95 -45.77 -38.20
CA SER A 70 29.19 -45.41 -39.41
C SER A 70 29.49 -43.95 -39.77
N LEU A 71 30.09 -43.76 -40.94
CA LEU A 71 30.19 -42.47 -41.62
C LEU A 71 28.80 -42.07 -42.12
N GLU A 72 28.43 -40.81 -41.93
CA GLU A 72 27.75 -40.05 -43.00
C GLU A 72 28.16 -38.56 -42.91
N PRO A 73 28.54 -37.94 -44.04
CA PRO A 73 28.76 -36.51 -44.14
C PRO A 73 27.53 -35.81 -44.76
N ALA A 74 26.99 -34.82 -44.07
CA ALA A 74 26.16 -33.76 -44.64
C ALA A 74 26.54 -32.48 -43.86
N GLU A 75 27.51 -31.71 -44.35
CA GLU A 75 27.36 -30.68 -45.39
C GLU A 75 26.34 -29.60 -44.96
N ASP A 76 26.92 -28.58 -44.31
CA ASP A 76 26.61 -27.16 -44.44
C ASP A 76 25.13 -26.76 -44.60
N GLY A 77 24.46 -26.60 -43.46
CA GLY A 77 23.18 -25.92 -43.35
C GLY A 77 23.33 -24.72 -42.43
N GLU A 78 23.45 -23.53 -43.03
CA GLU A 78 23.46 -22.25 -42.34
C GLU A 78 22.34 -22.17 -41.28
N VAL A 79 22.73 -21.95 -40.02
CA VAL A 79 21.80 -21.71 -38.93
C VAL A 79 21.18 -20.35 -39.16
N SER A 80 20.03 -20.33 -39.83
CA SER A 80 19.23 -19.12 -40.00
C SER A 80 18.79 -18.62 -38.62
N GLU A 81 19.39 -17.54 -38.14
CA GLU A 81 19.01 -16.79 -36.92
C GLU A 81 17.69 -16.03 -37.12
N SER A 82 16.69 -16.69 -37.70
CA SER A 82 15.34 -16.13 -37.79
C SER A 82 14.78 -16.07 -36.37
N PRO A 83 14.36 -14.89 -35.85
CA PRO A 83 13.72 -14.80 -34.54
C PRO A 83 12.49 -15.72 -34.55
N GLN A 84 12.53 -16.78 -33.74
CA GLN A 84 11.43 -17.70 -33.56
C GLN A 84 10.19 -16.88 -33.20
N THR A 85 9.26 -16.79 -34.15
CA THR A 85 7.99 -16.13 -33.93
C THR A 85 7.27 -16.95 -32.86
N PRO A 86 6.86 -16.35 -31.73
CA PRO A 86 6.22 -17.10 -30.66
C PRO A 86 5.00 -17.82 -31.22
N SER A 87 5.00 -19.15 -31.14
CA SER A 87 3.89 -19.96 -31.62
C SER A 87 2.62 -19.53 -30.86
N PRO A 88 1.48 -19.39 -31.56
CA PRO A 88 0.24 -19.01 -30.90
C PRO A 88 -0.09 -20.04 -29.82
N PRO A 89 -0.52 -19.59 -28.62
CA PRO A 89 -0.79 -20.49 -27.51
C PRO A 89 -1.84 -21.52 -27.92
N PRO A 90 -1.73 -22.77 -27.45
CA PRO A 90 -2.70 -23.81 -27.78
C PRO A 90 -4.12 -23.35 -27.39
N PRO A 91 -5.15 -23.67 -28.18
CA PRO A 91 -6.52 -23.16 -28.00
C PRO A 91 -7.13 -23.50 -26.62
N SER A 92 -6.59 -24.48 -25.88
CA SER A 92 -7.00 -24.77 -24.51
C SER A 92 -6.54 -23.73 -23.46
N ALA A 93 -5.78 -22.70 -23.88
CA ALA A 93 -5.30 -21.64 -23.01
C ALA A 93 -6.26 -20.43 -22.93
N LEU A 94 -7.33 -20.40 -23.74
CA LEU A 94 -8.30 -19.31 -23.67
C LEU A 94 -9.18 -19.48 -22.41
N PRO A 95 -9.37 -18.42 -21.61
CA PRO A 95 -10.26 -18.48 -20.45
C PRO A 95 -11.68 -18.80 -20.89
N VAL A 96 -12.38 -19.60 -20.08
CA VAL A 96 -13.78 -19.93 -20.30
C VAL A 96 -14.60 -18.68 -20.00
N ARG A 97 -15.23 -18.11 -21.03
CA ARG A 97 -16.15 -16.98 -20.87
C ARG A 97 -17.47 -17.46 -20.31
N ARG A 98 -17.69 -17.24 -19.02
CA ARG A 98 -18.97 -17.53 -18.37
C ARG A 98 -19.93 -16.34 -18.52
N PRO A 99 -21.25 -16.60 -18.55
CA PRO A 99 -22.24 -15.54 -18.42
C PRO A 99 -21.99 -14.74 -17.14
N LYS A 100 -22.10 -13.40 -17.24
CA LYS A 100 -21.98 -12.49 -16.10
C LYS A 100 -23.08 -12.80 -15.08
N HIS A 101 -22.71 -12.99 -13.82
CA HIS A 101 -23.64 -13.40 -12.78
C HIS A 101 -24.54 -12.25 -12.32
N GLY A 102 -24.08 -11.01 -12.50
CA GLY A 102 -24.78 -9.83 -11.97
C GLY A 102 -24.58 -9.67 -10.46
N THR A 103 -25.47 -8.93 -9.82
CA THR A 103 -25.35 -8.64 -8.38
C THR A 103 -25.94 -9.75 -7.53
N TYR A 104 -25.15 -10.25 -6.58
CA TYR A 104 -25.59 -11.27 -5.62
C TYR A 104 -26.31 -10.65 -4.42
N PRO A 105 -27.26 -11.39 -3.79
CA PRO A 105 -27.86 -10.96 -2.54
C PRO A 105 -26.85 -10.97 -1.39
N THR A 106 -27.03 -10.13 -0.37
CA THR A 106 -26.14 -10.05 0.80
C THR A 106 -25.95 -11.41 1.51
N SER A 107 -26.98 -12.25 1.54
CA SER A 107 -26.91 -13.60 2.13
C SER A 107 -25.89 -14.51 1.44
N HIS A 108 -25.68 -14.33 0.13
CA HIS A 108 -24.66 -15.05 -0.61
C HIS A 108 -23.26 -14.65 -0.12
N HIS A 109 -23.00 -13.35 -0.01
CA HIS A 109 -21.73 -12.84 0.50
C HIS A 109 -21.46 -13.24 1.96
N ASP A 110 -22.50 -13.29 2.81
CA ASP A 110 -22.37 -13.80 4.18
C ASP A 110 -21.99 -15.30 4.19
N SER A 111 -22.55 -16.10 3.28
CA SER A 111 -22.16 -17.50 3.10
C SER A 111 -20.71 -17.63 2.65
N LEU A 112 -20.27 -16.83 1.67
CA LEU A 112 -18.88 -16.81 1.20
C LEU A 112 -17.92 -16.36 2.32
N TYR A 113 -18.29 -15.34 3.10
CA TYR A 113 -17.51 -14.92 4.27
C TYR A 113 -17.29 -16.10 5.23
N ASN A 114 -18.37 -16.78 5.63
CA ASN A 114 -18.27 -17.89 6.58
C ASN A 114 -17.43 -19.05 6.03
N LYS A 115 -17.63 -19.42 4.75
CA LYS A 115 -16.87 -20.48 4.07
C LYS A 115 -15.38 -20.17 4.04
N TYR A 116 -14.98 -19.08 3.38
CA TYR A 116 -13.55 -18.78 3.18
C TYR A 116 -12.86 -18.36 4.47
N HIS A 117 -13.57 -17.74 5.41
CA HIS A 117 -13.00 -17.47 6.72
C HIS A 117 -12.68 -18.78 7.47
N GLN A 118 -13.57 -19.78 7.41
CA GLN A 118 -13.32 -21.09 8.01
C GLN A 118 -12.14 -21.81 7.35
N GLU A 119 -12.15 -21.88 6.02
CA GLU A 119 -11.08 -22.53 5.25
C GLU A 119 -9.74 -21.82 5.48
N GLY A 120 -9.73 -20.49 5.59
CA GLY A 120 -8.55 -19.71 5.95
C GLY A 120 -7.98 -20.08 7.33
N ARG A 121 -8.83 -20.34 8.33
CA ARG A 121 -8.39 -20.82 9.66
C ARG A 121 -7.74 -22.19 9.57
N GLU A 122 -8.32 -23.08 8.79
CA GLU A 122 -7.84 -24.45 8.62
C GLU A 122 -6.52 -24.50 7.85
N LEU A 123 -6.41 -23.75 6.76
CA LEU A 123 -5.17 -23.61 5.99
C LEU A 123 -4.06 -22.93 6.79
N LYS A 124 -4.38 -21.89 7.58
CA LYS A 124 -3.40 -21.26 8.46
C LYS A 124 -2.81 -22.26 9.45
N PHE A 125 -3.69 -23.02 10.12
CA PHE A 125 -3.25 -24.06 11.06
C PHE A 125 -2.41 -25.14 10.35
N SER A 126 -2.87 -25.62 9.20
CA SER A 126 -2.16 -26.62 8.40
C SER A 126 -0.76 -26.14 7.99
N GLY A 127 -0.68 -24.91 7.46
CA GLY A 127 0.56 -24.30 7.00
C GLY A 127 1.56 -24.13 8.15
N ASP A 128 1.11 -23.64 9.31
CA ASP A 128 1.95 -23.57 10.51
C ASP A 128 2.42 -24.96 10.95
N ALA A 129 1.51 -25.92 11.12
CA ALA A 129 1.84 -27.27 11.57
C ALA A 129 2.87 -27.94 10.64
N ARG A 130 2.67 -27.82 9.32
CA ARG A 130 3.58 -28.35 8.32
C ARG A 130 4.93 -27.64 8.36
N PHE A 131 4.95 -26.32 8.45
CA PHE A 131 6.18 -25.54 8.54
C PHE A 131 7.06 -26.00 9.71
N TRP A 132 6.51 -26.08 10.92
CA TRP A 132 7.27 -26.53 12.11
C TRP A 132 7.72 -28.00 12.04
N SER A 133 6.98 -28.84 11.29
CA SER A 133 7.35 -30.24 11.08
C SER A 133 8.53 -30.46 10.14
N THR A 134 8.94 -29.42 9.40
CA THR A 134 10.06 -29.52 8.45
C THR A 134 11.42 -29.24 9.08
N PHE A 135 11.45 -28.74 10.31
CA PHE A 135 12.70 -28.46 10.99
C PHE A 135 13.45 -29.74 11.37
N PRO A 136 14.79 -29.66 11.53
CA PRO A 136 15.55 -30.77 12.08
C PRO A 136 14.99 -31.19 13.43
N ARG A 137 14.97 -32.50 13.73
CA ARG A 137 14.45 -33.02 15.01
C ARG A 137 15.18 -32.46 16.25
N THR A 138 16.40 -31.96 16.07
CA THR A 138 17.22 -31.32 17.09
C THR A 138 16.85 -29.85 17.35
N ALA A 139 16.09 -29.22 16.45
CA ALA A 139 15.66 -27.84 16.61
C ALA A 139 14.57 -27.73 17.68
N LYS A 140 14.67 -26.73 18.56
CA LYS A 140 13.69 -26.44 19.62
C LYS A 140 12.26 -26.26 19.08
N ASP A 141 12.16 -25.77 17.86
CA ASP A 141 10.89 -25.44 17.22
C ASP A 141 10.33 -26.60 16.38
N TYR A 142 11.00 -27.75 16.33
CA TYR A 142 10.48 -28.92 15.65
C TYR A 142 9.18 -29.40 16.32
N ARG A 143 8.14 -29.59 15.51
CA ARG A 143 6.85 -30.13 15.94
C ARG A 143 6.42 -31.23 14.97
N PRO A 144 6.49 -32.53 15.35
CA PRO A 144 6.10 -33.60 14.43
C PRO A 144 4.60 -33.54 14.16
N LEU A 145 4.21 -33.92 12.94
CA LEU A 145 2.81 -34.13 12.59
C LEU A 145 2.29 -35.39 13.28
N ALA A 146 1.04 -35.35 13.74
CA ALA A 146 0.38 -36.52 14.34
C ALA A 146 0.18 -37.65 13.30
N ASP A 147 -0.14 -37.27 12.07
CA ASP A 147 -0.29 -38.16 10.92
C ASP A 147 0.55 -37.59 9.75
N PRO A 148 1.85 -37.92 9.67
CA PRO A 148 2.72 -37.37 8.64
C PRO A 148 2.37 -37.95 7.26
N PRO A 149 2.46 -37.14 6.19
CA PRO A 149 2.23 -37.65 4.84
C PRO A 149 3.25 -38.75 4.47
N PRO A 150 2.88 -39.72 3.61
CA PRO A 150 3.79 -40.78 3.17
C PRO A 150 5.11 -40.22 2.62
N THR A 151 6.24 -40.88 2.89
CA THR A 151 7.59 -40.37 2.57
C THR A 151 7.85 -40.17 1.08
N ASP A 152 7.15 -40.91 0.24
CA ASP A 152 7.18 -40.83 -1.22
C ASP A 152 6.25 -39.74 -1.79
N SER A 153 5.30 -39.26 -1.00
CA SER A 153 4.33 -38.26 -1.43
C SER A 153 4.98 -36.88 -1.69
N PRO A 154 4.42 -36.08 -2.61
CA PRO A 154 4.86 -34.70 -2.82
C PRO A 154 4.76 -33.84 -1.55
N TYR A 155 3.76 -34.11 -0.70
CA TYR A 155 3.55 -33.42 0.58
C TYR A 155 4.65 -33.64 1.61
N HIS A 156 5.32 -34.79 1.57
CA HIS A 156 6.51 -35.04 2.38
C HIS A 156 7.75 -34.39 1.78
N LYS A 157 7.99 -34.62 0.47
CA LYS A 157 9.18 -34.13 -0.24
C LYS A 157 9.27 -32.60 -0.29
N ASN A 158 8.14 -31.93 -0.50
CA ASN A 158 8.03 -30.48 -0.68
C ASN A 158 7.39 -29.77 0.52
N GLY A 159 7.53 -30.34 1.73
CA GLY A 159 6.79 -29.90 2.92
C GLY A 159 6.91 -28.40 3.23
N ILE A 160 8.11 -27.82 3.09
CA ILE A 160 8.33 -26.36 3.31
C ILE A 160 7.56 -25.53 2.29
N GLN A 161 7.65 -25.89 1.00
CA GLN A 161 7.03 -25.11 -0.06
C GLN A 161 5.50 -25.16 0.04
N ILE A 162 4.96 -26.34 0.34
CA ILE A 162 3.53 -26.51 0.56
C ILE A 162 3.07 -25.73 1.79
N ALA A 163 3.85 -25.71 2.88
CA ALA A 163 3.52 -24.92 4.05
C ALA A 163 3.44 -23.42 3.73
N LYS A 164 4.38 -22.88 2.94
CA LYS A 164 4.34 -21.49 2.46
C LYS A 164 3.09 -21.20 1.61
N LEU A 165 2.73 -22.13 0.71
CA LEU A 165 1.53 -22.01 -0.12
C LEU A 165 0.24 -22.05 0.70
N GLU A 166 0.13 -22.96 1.69
CA GLU A 166 -1.02 -23.05 2.60
C GLU A 166 -1.21 -21.75 3.41
N LEU A 167 -0.12 -21.16 3.92
CA LEU A 167 -0.15 -19.89 4.65
C LEU A 167 -0.61 -18.71 3.75
N LEU A 168 -0.14 -18.68 2.50
CA LEU A 168 -0.54 -17.65 1.55
C LEU A 168 -1.99 -17.83 1.07
N ASP A 169 -2.43 -19.06 0.82
CA ASP A 169 -3.82 -19.39 0.48
C ASP A 169 -4.76 -19.00 1.64
N ALA A 170 -4.35 -19.25 2.89
CA ALA A 170 -5.06 -18.76 4.06
C ALA A 170 -5.17 -17.23 4.10
N LEU A 171 -4.09 -16.50 3.79
CA LEU A 171 -4.11 -15.04 3.73
C LEU A 171 -5.11 -14.54 2.67
N ILE A 172 -5.09 -15.14 1.49
CA ILE A 172 -6.00 -14.79 0.40
C ILE A 172 -7.46 -15.06 0.81
N ARG A 173 -7.75 -16.22 1.42
CA ARG A 173 -9.09 -16.57 1.89
C ARG A 173 -9.59 -15.66 3.00
N PHE A 174 -8.75 -15.28 3.97
CA PHE A 174 -9.13 -14.29 4.99
C PHE A 174 -9.44 -12.93 4.36
N THR A 175 -8.60 -12.49 3.43
CA THR A 175 -8.78 -11.21 2.73
C THR A 175 -10.07 -11.22 1.91
N PHE A 176 -10.32 -12.28 1.15
CA PHE A 176 -11.53 -12.44 0.35
C PHE A 176 -12.79 -12.56 1.19
N ALA A 177 -12.74 -13.28 2.32
CA ALA A 177 -13.83 -13.33 3.27
C ALA A 177 -14.16 -11.94 3.80
N MET A 178 -13.17 -11.22 4.34
CA MET A 178 -13.38 -9.86 4.86
C MET A 178 -13.92 -8.91 3.78
N TRP A 179 -13.40 -9.01 2.56
CA TRP A 179 -13.91 -8.26 1.42
C TRP A 179 -15.38 -8.56 1.14
N ASN A 180 -15.82 -9.83 1.09
CA ASN A 180 -17.23 -10.19 0.88
C ASN A 180 -18.16 -9.59 1.93
N LYS A 181 -17.76 -9.64 3.22
CA LYS A 181 -18.53 -9.09 4.34
C LYS A 181 -18.70 -7.57 4.21
N GLU A 182 -17.67 -6.87 3.74
CA GLU A 182 -17.68 -5.41 3.57
C GLU A 182 -18.38 -4.95 2.30
N TYR A 183 -18.06 -5.60 1.18
CA TYR A 183 -18.53 -5.25 -0.15
C TYR A 183 -20.06 -5.27 -0.21
N SER A 184 -20.67 -6.35 0.27
CA SER A 184 -22.13 -6.54 0.27
C SER A 184 -22.90 -5.54 1.13
N ARG A 185 -22.23 -4.89 2.10
CA ARG A 185 -22.84 -3.96 3.05
C ARG A 185 -22.43 -2.50 2.79
N GLY A 186 -21.47 -2.26 1.90
CA GLY A 186 -20.91 -0.93 1.66
C GLY A 186 -20.28 -0.31 2.91
N ILE A 187 -19.62 -1.11 3.76
CA ILE A 187 -18.96 -0.67 5.00
C ILE A 187 -17.49 -1.09 5.03
N CYS A 188 -16.70 -0.51 5.94
CA CYS A 188 -15.32 -0.91 6.18
C CYS A 188 -15.06 -1.11 7.67
N TYR A 189 -14.58 -2.29 8.06
CA TYR A 189 -14.27 -2.70 9.43
C TYR A 189 -12.78 -2.50 9.72
N PHE A 190 -12.41 -1.29 10.12
CA PHE A 190 -11.02 -0.87 10.36
C PHE A 190 -10.27 -1.81 11.32
N GLU A 191 -10.87 -2.14 12.46
CA GLU A 191 -10.29 -3.02 13.48
C GLU A 191 -10.01 -4.43 12.96
N SER A 192 -10.89 -4.96 12.11
CA SER A 192 -10.71 -6.28 11.49
C SER A 192 -9.48 -6.29 10.59
N TRP A 193 -9.32 -5.26 9.76
CA TRP A 193 -8.12 -5.11 8.93
C TRP A 193 -6.85 -4.91 9.76
N ASP A 194 -6.90 -4.12 10.83
CA ASP A 194 -5.74 -3.90 11.69
C ASP A 194 -5.28 -5.19 12.38
N SER A 195 -6.22 -6.02 12.83
CA SER A 195 -5.90 -7.34 13.37
C SER A 195 -5.25 -8.29 12.35
N SER A 196 -5.52 -8.09 11.05
CA SER A 196 -4.95 -8.92 9.97
C SER A 196 -3.52 -8.52 9.58
N MET A 197 -3.07 -7.29 9.92
CA MET A 197 -1.75 -6.78 9.51
C MET A 197 -0.60 -7.63 10.05
N ALA A 198 -0.70 -8.11 11.30
CA ALA A 198 0.30 -8.99 11.88
C ALA A 198 0.44 -10.32 11.12
N TYR A 199 -0.67 -10.85 10.60
CA TYR A 199 -0.66 -12.08 9.80
C TYR A 199 -0.11 -11.84 8.39
N ILE A 200 -0.40 -10.68 7.79
CA ILE A 200 0.20 -10.25 6.52
C ILE A 200 1.72 -10.14 6.66
N ASP A 201 2.21 -9.48 7.71
CA ASP A 201 3.64 -9.34 7.98
C ASP A 201 4.31 -10.69 8.25
N TRP A 202 3.64 -11.58 8.98
CA TRP A 202 4.08 -12.97 9.17
C TRP A 202 4.21 -13.70 7.83
N CYS A 203 3.16 -13.66 6.99
CA CYS A 203 3.21 -14.30 5.67
C CYS A 203 4.35 -13.72 4.85
N LYS A 204 4.48 -12.39 4.79
CA LYS A 204 5.58 -11.72 4.09
C LYS A 204 6.95 -12.25 4.53
N SER A 205 7.17 -12.39 5.84
CA SER A 205 8.45 -12.89 6.38
C SER A 205 8.81 -14.30 5.92
N LYS A 206 7.82 -15.13 5.55
CA LYS A 206 8.05 -16.50 5.04
C LYS A 206 8.44 -16.54 3.56
N TRP A 207 8.20 -15.45 2.84
CA TRP A 207 8.55 -15.28 1.42
C TRP A 207 9.76 -14.36 1.24
N VAL A 208 10.34 -13.84 2.32
CA VAL A 208 11.64 -13.17 2.32
C VAL A 208 12.70 -14.24 2.58
N THR A 209 13.36 -14.68 1.53
CA THR A 209 14.58 -15.50 1.61
C THR A 209 15.67 -14.84 0.76
N ASP A 210 16.94 -15.20 1.01
CA ASP A 210 18.14 -14.66 0.36
C ASP A 210 18.02 -14.53 -1.17
N ASP A 211 18.94 -13.77 -1.80
CA ASP A 211 18.95 -13.41 -3.22
C ASP A 211 18.77 -14.58 -4.20
N SER A 212 18.95 -15.83 -3.76
CA SER A 212 18.75 -17.07 -4.52
C SER A 212 17.29 -17.50 -4.76
N THR A 213 16.30 -16.67 -4.43
CA THR A 213 14.88 -17.00 -4.67
C THR A 213 14.48 -16.91 -6.15
N SER A 214 13.65 -17.86 -6.59
CA SER A 214 13.06 -17.83 -7.94
C SER A 214 12.20 -16.58 -8.15
N GLU A 215 12.16 -16.06 -9.38
CA GLU A 215 11.30 -14.91 -9.72
C GLU A 215 9.82 -15.16 -9.41
N ALA A 216 9.35 -16.40 -9.56
CA ALA A 216 8.00 -16.82 -9.21
C ALA A 216 7.71 -16.67 -7.70
N GLU A 217 8.66 -16.99 -6.83
CA GLU A 217 8.52 -16.75 -5.39
C GLU A 217 8.55 -15.25 -5.04
N LYS A 218 9.40 -14.48 -5.73
CA LYS A 218 9.41 -13.01 -5.59
C LYS A 218 8.05 -12.40 -5.99
N ALA A 219 7.37 -12.97 -6.98
CA ALA A 219 6.02 -12.56 -7.37
C ALA A 219 4.99 -12.73 -6.24
N PHE A 220 5.10 -13.79 -5.42
CA PHE A 220 4.24 -13.95 -4.24
C PHE A 220 4.51 -12.90 -3.16
N ARG A 221 5.77 -12.47 -2.98
CA ARG A 221 6.08 -11.32 -2.12
C ARG A 221 5.40 -10.05 -2.65
N GLY A 222 5.44 -9.82 -3.97
CA GLY A 222 4.72 -8.71 -4.61
C GLY A 222 3.21 -8.79 -4.40
N LEU A 223 2.64 -10.00 -4.45
CA LEU A 223 1.22 -10.22 -4.19
C LEU A 223 0.84 -9.86 -2.76
N ILE A 224 1.66 -10.21 -1.77
CA ILE A 224 1.43 -9.85 -0.36
C ILE A 224 1.50 -8.33 -0.16
N ASP A 225 2.48 -7.67 -0.79
CA ASP A 225 2.60 -6.20 -0.77
C ASP A 225 1.37 -5.55 -1.42
N MET A 226 0.90 -6.10 -2.54
CA MET A 226 -0.30 -5.63 -3.23
C MET A 226 -1.57 -5.80 -2.39
N ILE A 227 -1.78 -6.97 -1.76
CA ILE A 227 -2.90 -7.19 -0.81
C ILE A 227 -2.89 -6.10 0.28
N ARG A 228 -1.73 -5.89 0.91
CA ARG A 228 -1.59 -4.88 1.96
C ARG A 228 -1.89 -3.47 1.46
N ALA A 229 -1.38 -3.10 0.29
CA ALA A 229 -1.62 -1.79 -0.30
C ALA A 229 -3.11 -1.54 -0.58
N PHE A 230 -3.81 -2.54 -1.15
CA PHE A 230 -5.24 -2.43 -1.42
C PHE A 230 -6.07 -2.31 -0.14
N ILE A 231 -5.70 -3.01 0.94
CA ILE A 231 -6.36 -2.85 2.24
C ILE A 231 -6.16 -1.42 2.78
N LEU A 232 -4.94 -0.89 2.74
CA LEU A 232 -4.63 0.47 3.21
C LEU A 232 -5.39 1.55 2.42
N ILE A 233 -5.43 1.46 1.09
CA ILE A 233 -6.18 2.42 0.27
C ILE A 233 -7.68 2.28 0.47
N ARG A 234 -8.20 1.05 0.59
CA ARG A 234 -9.62 0.82 0.88
C ARG A 234 -10.05 1.52 2.17
N LYS A 235 -9.28 1.34 3.27
CA LYS A 235 -9.51 2.06 4.53
C LYS A 235 -9.53 3.57 4.32
N ALA A 236 -8.53 4.09 3.60
CA ALA A 236 -8.37 5.52 3.40
C ALA A 236 -9.48 6.14 2.53
N VAL A 237 -9.85 5.49 1.42
CA VAL A 237 -10.91 5.97 0.52
C VAL A 237 -12.27 5.88 1.19
N PHE A 238 -12.55 4.79 1.90
CA PHE A 238 -13.80 4.64 2.65
C PHE A 238 -13.95 5.76 3.67
N TYR A 239 -12.94 5.99 4.51
CA TYR A 239 -12.98 7.05 5.51
C TYR A 239 -13.11 8.43 4.86
N ASN A 240 -12.38 8.67 3.77
CA ASN A 240 -12.45 9.95 3.06
C ASN A 240 -13.88 10.21 2.57
N ARG A 241 -14.51 9.21 1.94
CA ARG A 241 -15.86 9.30 1.40
C ARG A 241 -16.91 9.57 2.47
N HIS A 242 -16.84 8.85 3.60
CA HIS A 242 -17.92 8.86 4.61
C HIS A 242 -17.71 9.85 5.76
N HIS A 243 -16.47 10.26 6.06
CA HIS A 243 -16.17 11.11 7.22
C HIS A 243 -15.45 12.40 6.83
N LEU A 244 -14.32 12.30 6.13
CA LEU A 244 -13.47 13.46 5.87
C LEU A 244 -14.14 14.45 4.91
N LYS A 245 -14.68 13.98 3.78
CA LYS A 245 -15.30 14.84 2.77
C LYS A 245 -16.52 15.61 3.34
N PRO A 246 -17.46 14.98 4.06
CA PRO A 246 -18.54 15.73 4.72
C PRO A 246 -18.04 16.74 5.75
N GLN A 247 -17.03 16.38 6.55
CA GLN A 247 -16.47 17.29 7.55
C GLN A 247 -15.76 18.49 6.91
N ALA A 248 -14.95 18.24 5.88
CA ALA A 248 -14.27 19.27 5.11
C ALA A 248 -15.28 20.21 4.42
N ALA A 249 -16.37 19.67 3.85
CA ALA A 249 -17.43 20.48 3.27
C ALA A 249 -18.10 21.39 4.31
N LYS A 250 -18.42 20.88 5.51
CA LYS A 250 -18.98 21.70 6.60
C LYS A 250 -18.02 22.80 7.04
N MET A 251 -16.73 22.49 7.17
CA MET A 251 -15.70 23.49 7.50
C MET A 251 -15.57 24.54 6.39
N PHE A 252 -15.63 24.12 5.14
CA PHE A 252 -15.55 25.01 3.98
C PHE A 252 -16.73 25.99 3.94
N GLU A 253 -17.96 25.52 4.16
CA GLU A 253 -19.13 26.41 4.26
C GLU A 253 -19.06 27.32 5.48
N SER A 254 -18.61 26.84 6.63
CA SER A 254 -18.40 27.69 7.82
C SER A 254 -17.37 28.79 7.59
N VAL A 255 -16.29 28.51 6.84
CA VAL A 255 -15.30 29.51 6.45
C VAL A 255 -15.90 30.53 5.49
N LYS A 256 -16.68 30.10 4.50
CA LYS A 256 -17.39 31.01 3.58
C LYS A 256 -18.32 31.97 4.33
N GLU A 257 -19.13 31.46 5.26
CA GLU A 257 -20.04 32.28 6.08
C GLU A 257 -19.27 33.28 6.95
N SER A 258 -18.15 32.85 7.54
CA SER A 258 -17.29 33.71 8.35
C SER A 258 -16.62 34.80 7.50
N ILE A 259 -16.17 34.47 6.29
CA ILE A 259 -15.62 35.42 5.32
C ILE A 259 -16.69 36.41 4.86
N ALA A 260 -17.89 35.95 4.51
CA ALA A 260 -18.99 36.82 4.13
C ALA A 260 -19.30 37.84 5.24
N THR A 261 -19.40 37.36 6.48
CA THR A 261 -19.65 38.21 7.66
C THR A 261 -18.54 39.23 7.89
N ALA A 262 -17.27 38.82 7.73
CA ALA A 262 -16.12 39.72 7.87
C ALA A 262 -16.09 40.79 6.75
N ILE A 263 -16.43 40.42 5.52
CA ILE A 263 -16.54 41.35 4.39
C ILE A 263 -17.65 42.36 4.66
N ASP A 264 -18.85 41.89 5.03
CA ASP A 264 -20.00 42.77 5.30
C ASP A 264 -19.73 43.71 6.49
N SER A 265 -18.99 43.26 7.49
CA SER A 265 -18.58 44.08 8.63
C SER A 265 -17.50 45.12 8.29
N SER A 266 -16.73 44.90 7.22
CA SER A 266 -15.66 45.81 6.77
C SER A 266 -16.09 46.79 5.68
N ASP A 267 -17.33 46.68 5.18
CA ASP A 267 -17.85 47.63 4.20
C ASP A 267 -18.01 49.02 4.86
N PRO A 268 -17.33 50.06 4.37
CA PRO A 268 -17.40 51.41 4.93
C PRO A 268 -18.84 51.96 4.94
N SER A 269 -19.70 51.48 4.03
CA SER A 269 -21.12 51.85 3.97
C SER A 269 -21.88 51.40 5.23
N ASN A 270 -21.53 50.24 5.79
CA ASN A 270 -22.12 49.72 7.03
C ASN A 270 -21.61 50.45 8.27
N ALA A 271 -20.34 50.90 8.27
CA ALA A 271 -19.79 51.68 9.37
C ALA A 271 -20.52 53.03 9.57
N LEU A 272 -20.95 53.67 8.47
CA LEU A 272 -21.73 54.92 8.51
C LEU A 272 -23.14 54.74 9.09
N LEU A 273 -23.76 53.57 8.87
CA LEU A 273 -25.08 53.24 9.44
C LEU A 273 -24.98 52.87 10.92
N ALA A 274 -23.94 52.13 11.32
CA ALA A 274 -23.67 51.79 12.72
C ALA A 274 -23.30 53.01 13.58
N ALA A 275 -22.64 54.01 13.00
CA ALA A 275 -22.33 55.27 13.69
C ALA A 275 -23.58 56.10 14.01
N LYS A 276 -24.67 55.97 13.24
CA LYS A 276 -25.93 56.72 13.45
C LYS A 276 -26.83 56.14 14.55
N SER A 277 -26.62 54.90 15.00
CA SER A 277 -27.44 54.26 16.04
C SER A 277 -26.82 54.27 17.44
N ARG A 278 -25.61 54.82 17.62
CA ARG A 278 -25.02 55.05 18.94
C ARG A 278 -25.46 56.39 19.52
N THR A 279 -26.65 56.41 20.13
CA THR A 279 -26.90 57.38 21.22
C THR A 279 -25.90 57.12 22.35
N PRO A 280 -25.29 58.15 22.94
CA PRO A 280 -24.26 57.99 23.96
C PRO A 280 -24.78 57.16 25.15
N PRO A 281 -24.06 56.12 25.60
CA PRO A 281 -24.42 55.40 26.80
C PRO A 281 -24.30 56.37 27.98
N MET A 282 -25.43 56.73 28.57
CA MET A 282 -25.46 57.49 29.81
C MET A 282 -24.74 56.67 30.89
N LEU A 283 -23.83 57.34 31.58
CA LEU A 283 -22.97 56.82 32.65
C LEU A 283 -23.79 56.01 33.68
N PRO A 284 -23.42 54.77 34.02
CA PRO A 284 -23.89 54.15 35.25
C PRO A 284 -23.27 54.89 36.45
N SER A 285 -24.13 55.43 37.32
CA SER A 285 -23.72 56.15 38.52
C SER A 285 -22.89 55.28 39.49
N PRO A 286 -21.92 55.86 40.22
CA PRO A 286 -21.15 55.15 41.23
C PRO A 286 -21.88 55.21 42.58
N ALA A 287 -22.22 54.06 43.18
CA ALA A 287 -22.58 53.99 44.60
C ALA A 287 -22.37 52.58 45.20
N ASN A 288 -21.41 52.53 46.13
CA ASN A 288 -21.25 51.69 47.33
C ASN A 288 -21.23 50.14 47.18
N SER A 289 -20.13 49.43 47.47
CA SER A 289 -19.33 49.26 48.72
C SER A 289 -19.92 48.24 49.71
N ILE A 290 -19.03 47.32 50.15
CA ILE A 290 -18.99 46.52 51.40
C ILE A 290 -19.11 44.98 51.21
N GLY A 291 -18.01 44.25 51.50
CA GLY A 291 -18.07 42.93 52.13
C GLY A 291 -17.10 41.84 51.66
N ALA A 292 -16.15 41.47 52.53
CA ALA A 292 -15.37 40.21 52.63
C ALA A 292 -14.20 39.99 51.63
N THR A 293 -12.93 40.25 51.98
CA THR A 293 -11.98 39.51 52.85
C THR A 293 -11.45 38.17 52.31
N ASN A 294 -10.14 38.17 52.00
CA ASN A 294 -9.10 37.11 52.14
C ASN A 294 -8.27 36.91 50.85
N SER A 295 -7.06 37.49 50.83
CA SER A 295 -5.77 36.82 51.12
C SER A 295 -5.24 36.05 49.90
N ALA A 296 -4.36 36.63 49.09
CA ALA A 296 -2.91 36.78 49.31
C ALA A 296 -2.14 35.44 49.24
N ASN A 297 -1.43 35.22 48.13
CA ASN A 297 -0.09 34.65 48.15
C ASN A 297 0.71 35.09 46.90
N SER A 298 1.84 35.74 47.16
CA SER A 298 2.86 36.26 46.23
C SER A 298 3.77 35.10 45.74
N THR A 299 4.48 35.17 44.61
CA THR A 299 5.74 35.93 44.39
C THR A 299 6.13 35.78 42.91
N PRO A 300 6.82 36.77 42.29
CA PRO A 300 8.12 36.41 41.73
C PRO A 300 9.21 37.46 42.01
N THR A 301 10.38 36.97 42.44
CA THR A 301 11.63 37.71 42.59
C THR A 301 12.34 37.84 41.24
N GLY A 302 12.84 39.03 40.94
CA GLY A 302 13.64 39.32 39.75
C GLY A 302 15.16 39.26 39.96
N SER A 303 15.89 39.52 38.87
CA SER A 303 17.28 40.00 38.76
C SER A 303 17.60 39.98 37.26
N GLY A 304 18.10 41.01 36.56
CA GLY A 304 18.92 42.13 36.95
C GLY A 304 20.25 42.03 36.17
N SER A 305 20.46 42.88 35.16
CA SER A 305 21.80 43.33 34.70
C SER A 305 21.72 44.23 33.46
N THR A 306 22.03 45.51 33.65
CA THR A 306 22.69 46.44 32.69
C THR A 306 24.19 46.51 33.04
N PRO A 307 25.10 46.85 32.11
CA PRO A 307 25.57 48.25 31.96
C PRO A 307 25.72 48.70 30.48
N SER A 308 25.36 49.95 30.12
CA SER A 308 26.25 51.13 29.90
C SER A 308 27.25 50.95 28.74
N THR A 309 27.52 51.89 27.83
CA THR A 309 27.70 53.35 28.00
C THR A 309 27.77 54.03 26.60
N SER A 310 27.11 55.18 26.48
CA SER A 310 27.43 56.42 25.73
C SER A 310 28.45 56.45 24.57
N THR A 311 28.04 57.08 23.47
CA THR A 311 28.81 58.16 22.84
C THR A 311 27.88 59.21 22.21
N ASP A 312 28.21 60.47 22.50
CA ASP A 312 27.60 61.73 22.06
C ASP A 312 27.63 61.95 20.54
N ASP A 313 26.70 62.74 19.99
CA ASP A 313 26.90 64.12 19.48
C ASP A 313 25.72 64.58 18.55
N PRO A 314 25.62 65.82 18.03
CA PRO A 314 24.48 66.68 18.36
C PRO A 314 23.64 67.15 17.16
N SER A 315 22.49 67.76 17.51
CA SER A 315 21.74 68.77 16.75
C SER A 315 21.51 68.56 15.24
N SER A 316 20.31 68.10 14.89
CA SER A 316 19.65 68.54 13.66
C SER A 316 18.15 68.71 13.88
N THR A 317 17.65 69.78 13.27
CA THR A 317 16.31 70.36 13.32
C THR A 317 15.18 69.38 12.93
N PRO A 318 13.95 69.54 13.47
CA PRO A 318 12.85 68.64 13.20
C PRO A 318 12.22 68.95 11.83
N SER A 319 12.52 68.15 10.82
CA SER A 319 11.69 68.05 9.62
C SER A 319 10.56 67.06 9.89
N VAL A 320 9.34 67.56 9.95
CA VAL A 320 8.11 66.75 9.99
C VAL A 320 8.10 65.85 8.75
N PRO A 321 8.18 64.51 8.89
CA PRO A 321 8.10 63.63 7.75
C PRO A 321 6.66 63.66 7.23
N VAL A 322 6.51 64.05 5.97
CA VAL A 322 5.27 63.93 5.20
C VAL A 322 4.82 62.47 5.27
N ASP A 323 3.60 62.25 5.72
CA ASP A 323 2.94 60.96 5.91
C ASP A 323 3.20 59.99 4.75
N ALA A 324 4.22 59.14 4.91
CA ALA A 324 4.45 58.02 4.02
C ALA A 324 3.33 57.00 4.30
N VAL A 325 2.30 57.00 3.43
CA VAL A 325 1.22 56.01 3.48
C VAL A 325 1.85 54.62 3.54
N PRO A 326 1.69 53.88 4.65
CA PRO A 326 2.34 52.59 4.81
C PRO A 326 1.87 51.68 3.68
N ALA A 327 2.82 51.19 2.88
CA ALA A 327 2.55 50.24 1.80
C ALA A 327 1.79 49.05 2.39
N MET A 328 0.49 48.95 2.07
CA MET A 328 -0.34 47.85 2.53
C MET A 328 0.27 46.55 2.02
N LYS A 329 0.76 45.70 2.94
CA LYS A 329 1.22 44.35 2.62
C LYS A 329 0.06 43.60 1.98
N ILE A 330 0.17 43.34 0.68
CA ILE A 330 -0.80 42.54 -0.06
C ILE A 330 -0.76 41.13 0.55
N GLY A 331 -1.86 40.74 1.19
CA GLY A 331 -2.01 39.39 1.76
C GLY A 331 -2.01 38.30 0.69
N PRO A 332 -1.95 37.02 1.08
CA PRO A 332 -2.06 35.92 0.13
C PRO A 332 -3.37 35.98 -0.66
N ALA A 333 -3.33 35.52 -1.91
CA ALA A 333 -4.51 35.46 -2.76
C ALA A 333 -5.54 34.48 -2.19
N ILE A 334 -6.79 34.93 -2.09
CA ILE A 334 -7.90 34.11 -1.58
C ILE A 334 -8.52 33.32 -2.73
N PRO A 335 -8.73 32.00 -2.56
CA PRO A 335 -9.48 31.20 -3.52
C PRO A 335 -10.85 31.79 -3.83
N ARG A 336 -11.20 31.92 -5.12
CA ARG A 336 -12.46 32.53 -5.57
C ARG A 336 -13.68 31.79 -5.04
N GLU A 337 -13.55 30.49 -4.79
CA GLU A 337 -14.61 29.63 -4.25
C GLU A 337 -15.00 29.98 -2.80
N LEU A 338 -14.16 30.71 -2.08
CA LEU A 338 -14.44 31.18 -0.71
C LEU A 338 -15.18 32.52 -0.68
N LEU A 339 -15.24 33.23 -1.81
CA LEU A 339 -15.88 34.53 -1.88
C LEU A 339 -17.39 34.41 -2.12
N PRO A 340 -18.21 35.30 -1.53
CA PRO A 340 -19.63 35.37 -1.80
C PRO A 340 -19.94 35.57 -3.29
N PRO A 341 -20.99 34.93 -3.87
CA PRO A 341 -21.33 35.02 -5.29
C PRO A 341 -21.53 36.45 -5.81
N ASN A 342 -22.06 37.34 -4.97
CA ASN A 342 -22.28 38.76 -5.29
C ASN A 342 -20.97 39.57 -5.43
N LYS A 343 -19.83 39.06 -4.94
CA LYS A 343 -18.51 39.69 -5.08
C LYS A 343 -17.69 39.10 -6.24
N LEU A 344 -18.20 38.07 -6.90
CA LEU A 344 -17.63 37.43 -8.09
C LEU A 344 -18.18 38.05 -9.39
N SER A 345 -18.09 39.37 -9.54
CA SER A 345 -18.44 40.02 -10.81
C SER A 345 -17.28 39.95 -11.82
N ASP A 346 -17.59 39.56 -13.06
CA ASP A 346 -16.73 39.34 -14.23
C ASP A 346 -15.30 39.92 -14.15
N ASN A 347 -14.34 39.05 -13.83
CA ASN A 347 -12.89 39.25 -13.91
C ASN A 347 -12.29 40.53 -13.29
N ARG A 348 -13.06 41.28 -12.49
CA ARG A 348 -12.54 42.46 -11.82
C ARG A 348 -11.57 42.05 -10.70
N PRO A 349 -10.48 42.82 -10.47
CA PRO A 349 -9.61 42.60 -9.33
C PRO A 349 -10.41 42.74 -8.02
N ILE A 350 -10.16 41.82 -7.08
CA ILE A 350 -10.85 41.81 -5.78
C ILE A 350 -10.41 43.05 -5.00
N PRO A 351 -11.34 43.86 -4.45
CA PRO A 351 -10.98 45.05 -3.69
C PRO A 351 -10.05 44.74 -2.50
N PRO A 352 -9.04 45.58 -2.20
CA PRO A 352 -8.06 45.30 -1.13
C PRO A 352 -8.67 45.09 0.25
N HIS A 353 -9.75 45.82 0.59
CA HIS A 353 -10.44 45.68 1.88
C HIS A 353 -11.12 44.31 2.02
N VAL A 354 -11.67 43.75 0.93
CA VAL A 354 -12.24 42.39 0.90
C VAL A 354 -11.14 41.36 1.17
N VAL A 355 -9.97 41.53 0.55
CA VAL A 355 -8.82 40.66 0.76
C VAL A 355 -8.33 40.72 2.21
N ALA A 356 -8.25 41.92 2.79
CA ALA A 356 -7.85 42.08 4.18
C ALA A 356 -8.86 41.45 5.16
N ALA A 357 -10.15 41.67 4.95
CA ALA A 357 -11.21 41.12 5.80
C ALA A 357 -11.26 39.60 5.73
N ALA A 358 -11.21 39.02 4.53
CA ALA A 358 -11.21 37.58 4.36
C ALA A 358 -9.94 36.93 4.95
N ASN A 359 -8.77 37.56 4.83
CA ASN A 359 -7.53 37.07 5.46
C ASN A 359 -7.50 37.22 7.00
N SER A 360 -8.42 37.99 7.59
CA SER A 360 -8.56 38.09 9.05
C SER A 360 -9.35 36.93 9.67
N VAL A 361 -10.07 36.16 8.83
CA VAL A 361 -10.86 35.01 9.29
C VAL A 361 -9.94 33.87 9.68
N SER A 362 -10.13 33.35 10.89
CA SER A 362 -9.45 32.16 11.39
C SER A 362 -10.46 31.07 11.75
N LEU A 363 -10.12 29.82 11.43
CA LEU A 363 -10.94 28.65 11.74
C LEU A 363 -10.20 27.74 12.73
N SER A 364 -10.83 27.42 13.84
CA SER A 364 -10.30 26.44 14.79
C SER A 364 -10.43 25.02 14.23
N VAL A 365 -9.32 24.32 14.06
CA VAL A 365 -9.28 22.93 13.60
C VAL A 365 -9.14 22.01 14.80
N LYS A 366 -10.06 21.04 14.94
CA LYS A 366 -10.00 20.06 16.04
C LYS A 366 -8.73 19.19 15.92
N PRO A 367 -7.97 18.96 17.01
CA PRO A 367 -6.77 18.10 16.99
C PRO A 367 -7.02 16.70 16.38
N GLN A 368 -8.21 16.14 16.62
CA GLN A 368 -8.61 14.85 16.07
C GLN A 368 -8.63 14.84 14.53
N LEU A 369 -9.02 15.94 13.89
CA LEU A 369 -9.02 16.05 12.43
C LEU A 369 -7.58 16.07 11.89
N ILE A 370 -6.67 16.79 12.56
CA ILE A 370 -5.25 16.85 12.19
C ILE A 370 -4.63 15.46 12.28
N HIS A 371 -4.83 14.77 13.41
CA HIS A 371 -4.37 13.39 13.59
C HIS A 371 -4.91 12.45 12.50
N THR A 372 -6.20 12.57 12.20
CA THR A 372 -6.87 11.79 11.15
C THR A 372 -6.25 12.06 9.78
N LEU A 373 -6.07 13.33 9.39
CA LEU A 373 -5.46 13.71 8.12
C LEU A 373 -4.04 13.17 7.99
N HIS A 374 -3.25 13.26 9.07
CA HIS A 374 -1.90 12.72 9.13
C HIS A 374 -1.89 11.19 8.93
N SER A 375 -2.72 10.46 9.68
CA SER A 375 -2.84 9.00 9.53
C SER A 375 -3.27 8.58 8.12
N HIS A 376 -4.20 9.31 7.48
CA HIS A 376 -4.59 9.06 6.10
C HIS A 376 -3.45 9.31 5.11
N SER A 377 -2.72 10.41 5.27
CA SER A 377 -1.56 10.71 4.44
C SER A 377 -0.51 9.61 4.55
N GLN A 378 -0.28 9.08 5.75
CA GLN A 378 0.62 7.95 5.97
C GLN A 378 0.13 6.67 5.28
N ASN A 379 -1.17 6.35 5.37
CA ASN A 379 -1.74 5.18 4.68
C ASN A 379 -1.58 5.27 3.15
N PHE A 380 -1.82 6.44 2.56
CA PHE A 380 -1.61 6.66 1.12
C PHE A 380 -0.13 6.53 0.73
N ALA A 381 0.79 7.14 1.49
CA ALA A 381 2.22 7.06 1.22
C ALA A 381 2.74 5.61 1.34
N GLN A 382 2.31 4.89 2.39
CA GLN A 382 2.68 3.49 2.60
C GLN A 382 2.12 2.60 1.50
N ALA A 383 0.86 2.78 1.11
CA ALA A 383 0.27 2.02 0.03
C ALA A 383 0.97 2.28 -1.32
N ALA A 384 1.32 3.53 -1.63
CA ALA A 384 2.07 3.86 -2.83
C ALA A 384 3.44 3.17 -2.86
N HIS A 385 4.16 3.17 -1.74
CA HIS A 385 5.43 2.45 -1.61
C HIS A 385 5.25 0.94 -1.79
N LEU A 386 4.21 0.33 -1.21
CA LEU A 386 3.91 -1.09 -1.34
C LEU A 386 3.53 -1.48 -2.78
N ILE A 387 2.74 -0.67 -3.48
CA ILE A 387 2.45 -0.90 -4.91
C ILE A 387 3.73 -0.84 -5.74
N SER A 388 4.59 0.16 -5.52
CA SER A 388 5.86 0.25 -6.24
C SER A 388 6.78 -0.95 -5.94
N SER A 389 6.84 -1.41 -4.69
CA SER A 389 7.55 -2.65 -4.31
C SER A 389 6.94 -3.88 -5.00
N ALA A 390 5.62 -3.96 -5.08
CA ALA A 390 4.92 -5.05 -5.74
C ALA A 390 5.17 -5.09 -7.25
N GLU A 391 5.05 -3.97 -7.96
CA GLU A 391 5.21 -3.87 -9.41
C GLU A 391 6.62 -4.30 -9.89
N ASN A 392 7.64 -4.11 -9.05
CA ASN A 392 9.00 -4.54 -9.35
C ASN A 392 9.14 -6.07 -9.45
N VAL A 393 8.31 -6.85 -8.74
CA VAL A 393 8.42 -8.31 -8.66
C VAL A 393 7.16 -9.05 -9.10
N LEU A 394 6.05 -8.33 -9.28
CA LEU A 394 4.76 -8.83 -9.72
C LEU A 394 4.25 -7.93 -10.86
N ASN A 395 4.60 -8.30 -12.08
CA ASN A 395 4.22 -7.59 -13.31
C ASN A 395 3.86 -8.59 -14.41
N LEU A 396 3.26 -8.08 -15.50
CA LEU A 396 2.78 -8.91 -16.61
C LEU A 396 3.87 -9.80 -17.23
N PRO A 397 5.12 -9.33 -17.47
CA PRO A 397 6.20 -10.20 -17.93
C PRO A 397 6.51 -11.38 -17.00
N ILE A 398 6.59 -11.14 -15.69
CA ILE A 398 6.83 -12.20 -14.70
C ILE A 398 5.67 -13.19 -14.67
N ILE A 399 4.43 -12.69 -14.73
CA ILE A 399 3.22 -13.53 -14.80
C ILE A 399 3.20 -14.36 -16.09
N ALA A 400 3.53 -13.78 -17.24
CA ALA A 400 3.60 -14.51 -18.51
C ALA A 400 4.63 -15.65 -18.49
N ARG A 401 5.80 -15.41 -17.87
CA ARG A 401 6.89 -16.39 -17.81
C ARG A 401 6.62 -17.52 -16.82
N HIS A 402 6.14 -17.19 -15.62
CA HIS A 402 6.07 -18.13 -14.50
C HIS A 402 4.66 -18.64 -14.18
N PHE A 403 3.63 -17.94 -14.69
CA PHE A 403 2.22 -18.27 -14.48
C PHE A 403 1.43 -18.14 -15.80
N PRO A 404 1.85 -18.82 -16.89
CA PRO A 404 1.26 -18.66 -18.22
C PRO A 404 -0.26 -18.92 -18.29
N ARG A 405 -0.81 -19.84 -17.49
CA ARG A 405 -2.27 -20.07 -17.43
C ARG A 405 -2.96 -18.87 -16.80
N THR A 406 -2.44 -18.37 -15.69
CA THR A 406 -2.93 -17.16 -15.03
C THR A 406 -2.84 -15.94 -15.95
N PHE A 407 -1.71 -15.79 -16.65
CA PHE A 407 -1.50 -14.75 -17.65
C PHE A 407 -2.55 -14.81 -18.77
N ALA A 408 -2.80 -15.99 -19.33
CA ALA A 408 -3.78 -16.17 -20.40
C ALA A 408 -5.19 -15.73 -19.95
N ARG A 409 -5.59 -16.09 -18.72
CA ARG A 409 -6.86 -15.64 -18.13
C ARG A 409 -6.97 -14.11 -18.03
N MET A 410 -5.84 -13.44 -17.83
CA MET A 410 -5.76 -11.98 -17.71
C MET A 410 -5.81 -11.26 -19.05
N ILE A 411 -5.02 -11.69 -20.04
CA ILE A 411 -4.92 -10.97 -21.33
C ILE A 411 -6.18 -11.12 -22.19
N TYR A 412 -6.95 -12.19 -22.00
CA TYR A 412 -8.17 -12.48 -22.76
C TYR A 412 -9.46 -12.12 -22.02
N THR A 413 -9.34 -11.49 -20.84
CA THR A 413 -10.47 -11.07 -20.01
C THR A 413 -11.34 -10.04 -20.72
N SER A 414 -12.67 -10.19 -20.59
CA SER A 414 -13.65 -9.19 -20.99
C SER A 414 -14.11 -8.31 -19.80
N LEU A 415 -13.61 -8.63 -18.60
CA LEU A 415 -13.97 -7.97 -17.36
C LEU A 415 -13.39 -6.55 -17.28
N SER A 416 -14.15 -5.65 -16.69
CA SER A 416 -13.73 -4.28 -16.42
C SER A 416 -13.38 -4.07 -14.94
N PRO A 417 -12.58 -3.04 -14.60
CA PRO A 417 -12.25 -2.75 -13.20
C PRO A 417 -13.48 -2.49 -12.31
N ASN A 418 -14.61 -2.07 -12.89
CA ASN A 418 -15.83 -1.74 -12.17
C ASN A 418 -16.73 -2.96 -11.90
N GLU A 419 -16.35 -4.14 -12.39
CA GLU A 419 -17.14 -5.37 -12.26
C GLU A 419 -16.69 -6.21 -11.05
N GLU A 420 -16.34 -5.56 -9.94
CA GLU A 420 -15.83 -6.23 -8.73
C GLU A 420 -16.85 -7.17 -8.05
N TYR A 421 -18.06 -7.32 -8.59
CA TYR A 421 -19.05 -8.32 -8.16
C TYR A 421 -18.88 -9.68 -8.87
N GLU A 422 -18.08 -9.76 -9.94
CA GLU A 422 -17.80 -10.98 -10.71
C GLU A 422 -16.67 -11.90 -10.18
N PRO A 423 -15.79 -11.54 -9.21
CA PRO A 423 -14.78 -12.48 -8.71
C PRO A 423 -15.42 -13.75 -8.14
N ASP A 424 -15.17 -14.89 -8.79
CA ASP A 424 -15.62 -16.22 -8.34
C ASP A 424 -14.41 -17.11 -8.00
N PHE A 425 -14.23 -17.39 -6.72
CA PHE A 425 -13.16 -18.24 -6.19
C PHE A 425 -13.30 -19.72 -6.55
N GLU A 426 -14.51 -20.15 -6.92
CA GLU A 426 -14.77 -21.52 -7.36
C GLU A 426 -14.51 -21.67 -8.86
N ASP A 427 -14.39 -20.57 -9.62
CA ASP A 427 -14.09 -20.60 -11.04
C ASP A 427 -12.58 -20.61 -11.34
N GLU A 428 -12.05 -21.82 -11.46
CA GLU A 428 -10.62 -22.02 -11.79
C GLU A 428 -10.27 -21.66 -13.24
N GLU A 429 -11.25 -21.63 -14.14
CA GLU A 429 -11.05 -21.52 -15.58
C GLU A 429 -11.57 -20.21 -16.18
N GLY A 430 -12.29 -19.44 -15.37
CA GLY A 430 -12.90 -18.18 -15.76
C GLY A 430 -11.93 -17.07 -16.08
N GLU A 431 -12.48 -15.97 -16.56
CA GLU A 431 -11.74 -14.74 -16.80
C GLU A 431 -11.13 -14.18 -15.51
N LEU A 432 -9.99 -13.50 -15.63
CA LEU A 432 -9.31 -12.87 -14.50
C LEU A 432 -8.98 -11.42 -14.87
N PHE A 433 -9.35 -10.46 -14.03
CA PHE A 433 -8.97 -9.06 -14.25
C PHE A 433 -7.61 -8.76 -13.61
N TRP A 434 -6.72 -8.06 -14.33
CA TRP A 434 -5.44 -7.59 -13.77
C TRP A 434 -5.66 -6.35 -12.89
N PRO A 435 -5.36 -6.41 -11.58
CA PRO A 435 -5.57 -5.28 -10.67
C PRO A 435 -4.57 -4.14 -10.97
N THR A 436 -4.97 -3.20 -11.83
CA THR A 436 -4.09 -2.10 -12.28
C THR A 436 -4.05 -0.90 -11.34
N GLN A 437 -5.09 -0.69 -10.52
CA GLN A 437 -5.27 0.55 -9.77
C GLN A 437 -5.90 0.26 -8.41
N CYS A 438 -5.17 0.60 -7.34
CA CYS A 438 -5.73 0.59 -5.99
C CYS A 438 -6.44 1.91 -5.63
N ALA A 439 -6.28 2.97 -6.45
CA ALA A 439 -6.62 4.34 -6.09
C ALA A 439 -8.11 4.58 -5.73
N SER A 440 -9.02 3.75 -6.23
CA SER A 440 -10.45 3.84 -5.89
C SER A 440 -10.82 3.15 -4.56
N GLY A 441 -9.91 2.36 -3.98
CA GLY A 441 -10.22 1.47 -2.84
C GLY A 441 -10.98 0.19 -3.24
N ASP A 442 -11.17 0.00 -4.54
CA ASP A 442 -11.80 -1.16 -5.18
C ASP A 442 -10.72 -2.08 -5.78
N GLY A 443 -11.11 -3.27 -6.17
CA GLY A 443 -10.27 -4.28 -6.83
C GLY A 443 -9.59 -5.29 -5.91
N LEU A 444 -9.88 -5.26 -4.61
CA LEU A 444 -9.31 -6.23 -3.66
C LEU A 444 -9.80 -7.65 -3.95
N GLY A 445 -11.04 -7.81 -4.42
CA GLY A 445 -11.55 -9.11 -4.89
C GLY A 445 -10.72 -9.69 -6.05
N TRP A 446 -10.33 -8.85 -7.01
CA TRP A 446 -9.47 -9.23 -8.14
C TRP A 446 -8.06 -9.63 -7.71
N VAL A 447 -7.46 -8.91 -6.76
CA VAL A 447 -6.16 -9.26 -6.18
C VAL A 447 -6.22 -10.66 -5.53
N CYS A 448 -7.31 -10.95 -4.82
CA CYS A 448 -7.51 -12.25 -4.19
C CYS A 448 -7.64 -13.38 -5.22
N LEU A 449 -8.40 -13.16 -6.30
CA LEU A 449 -8.58 -14.14 -7.38
C LEU A 449 -7.26 -14.39 -8.16
N LEU A 450 -6.50 -13.32 -8.43
CA LEU A 450 -5.15 -13.42 -9.01
C LEU A 450 -4.25 -14.29 -8.15
N GLY A 451 -4.24 -14.02 -6.83
CA GLY A 451 -3.43 -14.80 -5.90
C GLY A 451 -3.81 -16.28 -5.88
N GLN A 452 -5.11 -16.58 -5.89
CA GLN A 452 -5.59 -17.96 -5.91
C GLN A 452 -5.17 -18.68 -7.21
N ALA A 453 -5.28 -18.02 -8.36
CA ALA A 453 -4.84 -18.56 -9.64
C ALA A 453 -3.33 -18.85 -9.65
N MET A 454 -2.52 -17.89 -9.17
CA MET A 454 -1.07 -18.05 -9.05
C MET A 454 -0.69 -19.24 -8.16
N ILE A 455 -1.34 -19.40 -7.00
CA ILE A 455 -1.07 -20.52 -6.08
C ILE A 455 -1.41 -21.86 -6.73
N LYS A 456 -2.57 -21.99 -7.40
CA LYS A 456 -2.97 -23.24 -8.03
C LYS A 456 -2.00 -23.65 -9.14
N GLU A 457 -1.58 -22.69 -9.95
CA GLU A 457 -0.64 -22.92 -11.04
C GLU A 457 0.77 -23.28 -10.53
N TYR A 458 1.33 -22.47 -9.64
CA TYR A 458 2.67 -22.69 -9.09
C TYR A 458 2.73 -23.91 -8.18
N GLY A 459 1.65 -24.22 -7.45
CA GLY A 459 1.58 -25.33 -6.53
C GLY A 459 1.50 -26.70 -7.21
N LYS A 460 1.05 -26.76 -8.47
CA LYS A 460 0.82 -28.02 -9.20
C LYS A 460 2.07 -28.91 -9.30
N PRO A 461 3.26 -28.42 -9.68
CA PRO A 461 4.49 -29.24 -9.71
C PRO A 461 4.90 -29.79 -8.33
N TYR A 462 4.51 -29.11 -7.25
CA TYR A 462 4.79 -29.55 -5.88
C TYR A 462 3.73 -30.53 -5.34
N GLY A 463 2.66 -30.80 -6.09
CA GLY A 463 1.53 -31.62 -5.67
C GLY A 463 0.61 -30.91 -4.68
N TYR A 464 0.60 -29.57 -4.63
CA TYR A 464 -0.32 -28.82 -3.78
C TYR A 464 -1.78 -29.03 -4.24
N VAL A 465 -2.64 -29.52 -3.35
CA VAL A 465 -4.06 -29.78 -3.64
C VAL A 465 -5.02 -28.79 -2.96
N GLY A 466 -4.49 -27.69 -2.41
CA GLY A 466 -5.33 -26.69 -1.75
C GLY A 466 -5.91 -27.18 -0.42
N HIS A 467 -7.13 -26.70 -0.14
CA HIS A 467 -7.89 -27.02 1.07
C HIS A 467 -8.13 -28.53 1.27
N ALA A 468 -8.18 -29.32 0.20
CA ALA A 468 -8.36 -30.77 0.29
C ALA A 468 -7.18 -31.48 1.00
N GLY A 469 -5.99 -30.88 1.04
CA GLY A 469 -4.77 -31.46 1.60
C GLY A 469 -4.41 -30.98 3.00
N ILE A 470 -5.32 -30.31 3.71
CA ILE A 470 -5.03 -29.70 5.01
C ILE A 470 -4.79 -30.74 6.10
N ILE A 471 -3.89 -30.38 7.03
CA ILE A 471 -3.78 -31.05 8.32
C ILE A 471 -4.89 -30.50 9.21
N LYS A 472 -5.85 -31.36 9.58
CA LYS A 472 -6.95 -30.97 10.47
C LYS A 472 -6.41 -30.64 11.85
N LYS A 473 -6.88 -29.52 12.41
CA LYS A 473 -6.63 -29.20 13.82
C LYS A 473 -7.16 -30.36 14.68
N PRO A 474 -6.35 -30.95 15.57
CA PRO A 474 -6.84 -31.94 16.52
C PRO A 474 -8.06 -31.33 17.20
N GLN A 475 -9.22 -31.98 17.08
CA GLN A 475 -10.36 -31.59 17.87
C GLN A 475 -9.90 -31.79 19.30
N ALA A 476 -9.61 -30.70 20.01
CA ALA A 476 -9.28 -30.75 21.43
C ALA A 476 -10.38 -31.60 22.04
N GLU A 477 -10.01 -32.82 22.45
CA GLU A 477 -10.91 -33.88 22.89
C GLU A 477 -11.95 -33.19 23.76
N ARG A 478 -13.16 -32.99 23.22
CA ARG A 478 -14.18 -32.09 23.77
C ARG A 478 -14.16 -32.34 25.25
N GLN A 479 -13.69 -31.33 26.02
CA GLN A 479 -13.38 -31.43 27.44
C GLN A 479 -14.25 -32.54 28.03
N ARG A 480 -13.65 -33.69 28.39
CA ARG A 480 -14.38 -34.73 29.12
C ARG A 480 -15.20 -33.99 30.15
N PRO A 481 -16.55 -34.10 30.14
CA PRO A 481 -17.40 -33.29 30.98
C PRO A 481 -16.78 -33.33 32.38
N ARG A 482 -16.40 -32.16 32.92
CA ARG A 482 -15.80 -32.09 34.25
C ARG A 482 -16.64 -33.00 35.13
N PRO A 483 -16.07 -34.05 35.76
CA PRO A 483 -16.85 -34.93 36.60
C PRO A 483 -17.58 -34.02 37.57
N LEU A 484 -18.92 -34.10 37.54
CA LEU A 484 -19.77 -33.35 38.44
C LEU A 484 -19.27 -33.68 39.84
N THR A 485 -18.61 -32.72 40.49
CA THR A 485 -18.22 -32.87 41.88
C THR A 485 -19.51 -33.05 42.66
N GLY A 486 -19.78 -34.28 43.08
CA GLY A 486 -20.94 -34.62 43.88
C GLY A 486 -20.98 -33.70 45.09
N ARG A 487 -22.13 -33.06 45.28
CA ARG A 487 -22.49 -32.42 46.54
C ARG A 487 -23.10 -33.44 47.47
#